data_AF-A0A7W4G7G9-F1
#
_entry.id   AF-A0A7W4G7G9-F1
#
_cell.length_a   1.000
_cell.length_b   1.000
_cell.length_c   1.000
_cell.angle_alpha   90.00
_cell.angle_beta   90.00
_cell.angle_gamma   90.00
#
_symmetry.space_group_name_H-M   'P 1'
#
loop_
_entity.id
_entity.type
_entity.pdbx_description
1 polymer ?
#
loop_
_entity_poly.entity_id
_entity_poly.type
_entity_poly.pdbx_seq_one_letter_code
_entity_poly.pdbx_strand_id
1 'polypeptide(L)'
;MKRLLILVLVISITSTAMIFLLSDDKLTSATPPNVDQPMAIDSIFEHVILASQESGEFSASQALEQCEKLAACEINSELFNRYLSFKIALAELQQQLAHLPLSEQLIAMIAFQQRYFNAAEITLLFNDDNEWQHYTIAKLEINQNNHISDELKQQLLSNLEGEQPERITQALKPSNDLKALNTELKDALQQQDYNQLAAEFGDAAATRLIALEQQRRQWQTLSEQLTQQIKQLKQHYEPQQAEQKITQLLDEHLTTNQKRRFLVLYPLH
;
A
#
# COMPACT_ATOMS: atom_id res chain seq x y z
N MET A 1 27.49 -11.10 -21.38
CA MET A 1 26.90 -11.93 -20.31
C MET A 1 25.96 -11.03 -19.51
N LYS A 2 24.66 -11.37 -19.53
CA LYS A 2 23.53 -11.01 -18.64
C LYS A 2 23.57 -9.60 -18.01
N ARG A 3 22.75 -8.62 -18.41
CA ARG A 3 21.29 -8.55 -18.14
C ARG A 3 20.88 -9.30 -16.87
N LEU A 4 21.06 -8.70 -15.69
CA LEU A 4 20.27 -8.97 -14.49
C LEU A 4 20.59 -7.93 -13.39
N LEU A 5 20.08 -6.71 -13.50
CA LEU A 5 20.00 -5.74 -12.39
C LEU A 5 18.75 -4.89 -12.58
N ILE A 6 17.62 -5.56 -12.82
CA ILE A 6 16.28 -5.00 -12.70
C ILE A 6 15.58 -5.90 -11.70
N LEU A 7 15.74 -5.59 -10.42
CA LEU A 7 14.87 -5.95 -9.30
C LEU A 7 15.57 -5.50 -8.01
N VAL A 8 15.67 -4.18 -7.83
CA VAL A 8 15.63 -3.66 -6.46
C VAL A 8 14.15 -3.56 -6.14
N LEU A 9 13.71 -4.47 -5.29
CA LEU A 9 12.37 -4.50 -4.76
C LEU A 9 12.16 -3.17 -4.02
N VAL A 10 11.29 -2.33 -4.58
CA VAL A 10 10.67 -1.24 -3.83
C VAL A 10 9.78 -1.91 -2.78
N ILE A 11 10.30 -2.05 -1.55
CA ILE A 11 9.46 -1.98 -0.36
C ILE A 11 9.74 -0.63 0.28
N SER A 12 9.50 0.44 -0.48
CA SER A 12 9.13 1.70 0.15
C SER A 12 7.67 1.53 0.54
N ILE A 13 7.38 1.60 1.83
CA ILE A 13 6.05 1.94 2.31
C ILE A 13 5.86 3.42 1.91
N THR A 14 5.51 3.65 0.65
CA THR A 14 5.05 4.96 0.23
C THR A 14 3.66 5.12 0.81
N SER A 15 3.53 6.05 1.76
CA SER A 15 2.23 6.54 2.21
C SER A 15 1.43 6.95 0.97
N THR A 16 0.46 6.14 0.60
CA THR A 16 -0.41 6.39 -0.54
C THR A 16 -1.40 7.48 -0.11
N ALA A 17 -1.02 8.73 -0.30
CA ALA A 17 -1.99 9.82 -0.33
C ALA A 17 -2.86 9.60 -1.57
N MET A 18 -4.06 9.06 -1.35
CA MET A 18 -5.07 8.87 -2.38
C MET A 18 -5.52 10.25 -2.90
N ILE A 19 -4.96 10.68 -4.02
CA ILE A 19 -5.36 11.91 -4.71
C ILE A 19 -6.75 11.66 -5.32
N PHE A 20 -7.78 12.25 -4.70
CA PHE A 20 -9.08 12.42 -5.31
C PHE A 20 -8.95 13.31 -6.55
N LEU A 21 -9.14 12.74 -7.73
CA LEU A 21 -9.37 13.51 -8.95
C LEU A 21 -10.82 14.04 -8.93
N LEU A 22 -10.98 15.26 -8.43
CA LEU A 22 -12.11 16.14 -8.73
C LEU A 22 -11.56 17.37 -9.45
N SER A 23 -12.26 17.73 -10.52
CA SER A 23 -11.88 18.69 -11.55
C SER A 23 -11.60 20.12 -11.08
N ASP A 24 -10.81 20.80 -11.92
CA ASP A 24 -10.33 22.19 -11.88
C ASP A 24 -11.25 23.23 -11.23
N ASP A 25 -10.70 24.00 -10.28
CA ASP A 25 -10.48 25.44 -10.52
C ASP A 25 -9.55 26.05 -9.45
N LYS A 26 -8.58 26.86 -9.90
CA LYS A 26 -7.60 27.66 -9.13
C LYS A 26 -6.44 26.89 -8.45
N LEU A 27 -5.43 26.52 -9.23
CA LEU A 27 -4.05 26.46 -8.73
C LEU A 27 -3.56 27.90 -8.43
N THR A 28 -3.84 28.39 -7.22
CA THR A 28 -2.93 29.37 -6.61
C THR A 28 -1.61 28.66 -6.36
N SER A 29 -0.51 29.23 -6.84
CA SER A 29 0.86 28.77 -6.58
C SER A 29 1.14 28.76 -5.08
N ALA A 30 0.74 27.69 -4.41
CA ALA A 30 1.17 27.42 -3.06
C ALA A 30 2.66 27.14 -3.14
N THR A 31 3.46 28.01 -2.55
CA THR A 31 4.88 27.74 -2.28
C THR A 31 4.93 26.39 -1.59
N PRO A 32 5.75 25.42 -2.05
CA PRO A 32 5.85 24.13 -1.39
C PRO A 32 6.15 24.38 0.09
N PRO A 33 5.45 23.70 1.02
CA PRO A 33 5.68 23.88 2.43
C PRO A 33 7.16 23.65 2.72
N ASN A 34 7.78 24.57 3.45
CA ASN A 34 9.16 24.40 3.91
C ASN A 34 9.16 23.24 4.91
N VAL A 35 9.47 22.04 4.44
CA VAL A 35 9.64 20.85 5.27
C VAL A 35 11.04 20.93 5.87
N ASP A 36 11.20 21.76 6.89
CA ASP A 36 12.39 21.77 7.75
C ASP A 36 12.23 20.66 8.81
N GLN A 37 12.01 19.43 8.35
CA GLN A 37 12.14 18.26 9.21
C GLN A 37 13.57 17.75 9.06
N PRO A 38 14.31 17.53 10.17
CA PRO A 38 15.61 16.88 10.09
C PRO A 38 15.39 15.50 9.47
N MET A 39 15.74 15.35 8.19
CA MET A 39 15.68 14.06 7.52
C MET A 39 16.65 13.12 8.22
N ALA A 40 16.16 11.93 8.56
CA ALA A 40 17.01 10.89 9.11
C ALA A 40 18.12 10.56 8.08
N ILE A 41 19.33 10.27 8.57
CA ILE A 41 20.52 10.17 7.71
C ILE A 41 20.41 9.02 6.70
N ASP A 42 19.71 7.94 7.05
CA ASP A 42 19.34 6.85 6.17
C ASP A 42 18.46 7.31 5.00
N SER A 43 17.49 8.19 5.26
CA SER A 43 16.62 8.75 4.20
C SER A 43 17.42 9.58 3.20
N ILE A 44 18.43 10.32 3.67
CA ILE A 44 19.36 11.06 2.80
C ILE A 44 20.19 10.09 1.96
N PHE A 45 20.74 9.06 2.59
CA PHE A 45 21.54 8.04 1.90
C PHE A 45 20.73 7.31 0.82
N GLU A 46 19.51 6.90 1.14
CA GLU A 46 18.61 6.25 0.19
C GLU A 46 18.24 7.17 -0.97
N HIS A 47 17.96 8.45 -0.70
CA HIS A 47 17.66 9.41 -1.76
C HIS A 47 18.82 9.56 -2.74
N VAL A 48 20.06 9.62 -2.25
CA VAL A 48 21.27 9.69 -3.10
C VAL A 48 21.42 8.41 -3.94
N ILE A 49 21.21 7.24 -3.34
CA ILE A 49 21.28 5.95 -4.05
C ILE A 49 20.23 5.89 -5.16
N LEU A 50 18.99 6.26 -4.87
CA LEU A 50 17.89 6.27 -5.84
C LEU A 50 18.15 7.26 -6.98
N ALA A 51 18.55 8.50 -6.67
CA ALA A 51 18.89 9.49 -7.69
C ALA A 51 20.05 9.03 -8.59
N SER A 52 21.02 8.30 -8.04
CA SER A 52 22.11 7.70 -8.82
C SER A 52 21.61 6.63 -9.80
N GLN A 53 20.61 5.83 -9.42
CA GLN A 53 20.02 4.79 -10.28
C GLN A 53 19.20 5.37 -11.45
N GLU A 54 18.60 6.55 -11.29
CA GLU A 54 17.83 7.20 -12.36
C GLU A 54 18.71 7.70 -13.51
N SER A 55 19.98 7.98 -13.22
CA SER A 55 20.93 8.56 -14.19
C SER A 55 21.53 7.56 -15.18
N GLY A 56 21.20 6.26 -15.07
CA GLY A 56 21.69 5.21 -15.96
C GLY A 56 22.14 3.95 -15.20
N GLU A 57 23.34 3.44 -15.52
CA GLU A 57 23.91 2.32 -14.77
C GLU A 57 24.41 2.81 -13.40
N PHE A 58 23.95 2.18 -12.32
CA PHE A 58 24.36 2.55 -10.98
C PHE A 58 25.88 2.37 -10.79
N SER A 59 26.53 3.43 -10.28
CA SER A 59 27.92 3.35 -9.82
C SER A 59 28.04 3.87 -8.39
N ALA A 60 28.66 3.05 -7.52
CA ALA A 60 28.96 3.46 -6.15
C ALA A 60 29.85 4.71 -6.08
N SER A 61 30.75 4.92 -7.06
CA SER A 61 31.59 6.12 -7.10
C SER A 61 30.80 7.38 -7.42
N GLN A 62 29.76 7.28 -8.25
CA GLN A 62 28.87 8.39 -8.58
C GLN A 62 27.96 8.73 -7.39
N ALA A 63 27.43 7.72 -6.70
CA ALA A 63 26.66 7.92 -5.49
C ALA A 63 27.48 8.62 -4.40
N LEU A 64 28.75 8.24 -4.23
CA LEU A 64 29.68 8.92 -3.31
C LEU A 64 29.88 10.41 -3.69
N GLU A 65 30.18 10.70 -4.96
CA GLU A 65 30.37 12.08 -5.44
C GLU A 65 29.10 12.94 -5.28
N GLN A 66 27.92 12.34 -5.47
CA GLN A 66 26.65 13.04 -5.24
C GLN A 66 26.40 13.31 -3.76
N CYS A 67 26.71 12.34 -2.89
CA CYS A 67 26.55 12.51 -1.44
C CYS A 67 27.49 13.63 -0.95
N GLU A 68 28.75 13.70 -1.37
CA GLU A 68 29.71 14.74 -0.96
C GLU A 68 29.22 16.18 -1.17
N LYS A 69 28.24 16.40 -2.06
CA LYS A 69 27.62 17.72 -2.31
C LYS A 69 26.60 18.11 -1.24
N LEU A 70 26.26 17.20 -0.31
CA LEU A 70 25.29 17.39 0.77
C LEU A 70 26.03 17.47 2.12
N ALA A 71 25.76 18.51 2.90
CA ALA A 71 26.41 18.73 4.21
C ALA A 71 26.25 17.53 5.18
N ALA A 72 25.10 16.86 5.16
CA ALA A 72 24.84 15.70 5.99
C ALA A 72 25.71 14.48 5.61
N CYS A 73 26.02 14.32 4.32
CA CYS A 73 26.91 13.27 3.83
C CYS A 73 28.38 13.62 4.04
N GLU A 74 28.76 14.90 3.94
CA GLU A 74 30.15 15.33 4.18
C GLU A 74 30.62 14.89 5.58
N ILE A 75 29.77 15.10 6.60
CA ILE A 75 30.04 14.72 7.98
C ILE A 75 29.98 13.18 8.18
N ASN A 76 29.25 12.47 7.33
CA ASN A 76 29.00 11.02 7.46
C ASN A 76 29.55 10.19 6.27
N SER A 77 30.58 10.68 5.59
CA SER A 77 31.07 10.10 4.33
C SER A 77 31.55 8.65 4.47
N GLU A 78 32.26 8.34 5.55
CA GLU A 78 32.68 6.97 5.86
C GLU A 78 31.48 6.05 6.15
N LEU A 79 30.47 6.57 6.87
CA LEU A 79 29.26 5.83 7.18
C LEU A 79 28.47 5.53 5.89
N PHE A 80 28.38 6.51 4.98
CA PHE A 80 27.74 6.34 3.69
C PHE A 80 28.47 5.31 2.82
N ASN A 81 29.80 5.32 2.79
CA ASN A 81 30.57 4.31 2.05
C ASN A 81 30.32 2.88 2.59
N ARG A 82 30.27 2.71 3.93
CA ARG A 82 29.87 1.43 4.54
C ARG A 82 28.42 1.08 4.21
N TYR A 83 27.53 2.07 4.18
CA TYR A 83 26.12 1.91 3.79
C TYR A 83 25.96 1.39 2.36
N LEU A 84 26.67 1.96 1.40
CA LEU A 84 26.70 1.47 0.02
C LEU A 84 27.21 0.02 -0.06
N SER A 85 28.33 -0.26 0.61
CA SER A 85 28.90 -1.61 0.66
C SER A 85 27.92 -2.63 1.26
N PHE A 86 27.21 -2.24 2.32
CA PHE A 86 26.15 -3.01 2.93
C PHE A 86 24.99 -3.26 1.96
N LYS A 87 24.47 -2.24 1.27
CA LYS A 87 23.33 -2.40 0.33
C LYS A 87 23.65 -3.33 -0.82
N ILE A 88 24.87 -3.26 -1.37
CA ILE A 88 25.34 -4.19 -2.41
C ILE A 88 25.36 -5.62 -1.88
N ALA A 89 25.98 -5.85 -0.72
CA ALA A 89 26.09 -7.18 -0.13
C ALA A 89 24.73 -7.72 0.36
N LEU A 90 23.83 -6.84 0.82
CA LEU A 90 22.48 -7.19 1.22
C LEU A 90 21.67 -7.72 0.03
N ALA A 91 21.82 -7.13 -1.15
CA ALA A 91 21.15 -7.62 -2.35
C ALA A 91 21.60 -9.04 -2.73
N GLU A 92 22.90 -9.35 -2.58
CA GLU A 92 23.41 -10.71 -2.76
C GLU A 92 22.86 -11.67 -1.71
N LEU A 93 22.83 -11.26 -0.44
CA LEU A 93 22.25 -12.04 0.64
C LEU A 93 20.77 -12.35 0.39
N GLN A 94 19.98 -11.37 -0.04
CA GLN A 94 18.56 -11.55 -0.36
C GLN A 94 18.34 -12.61 -1.45
N GLN A 95 19.19 -12.65 -2.48
CA GLN A 95 19.11 -13.70 -3.50
C GLN A 95 19.40 -15.09 -2.93
N GLN A 96 20.36 -15.19 -2.01
CA GLN A 96 20.68 -16.45 -1.33
C GLN A 96 19.53 -16.92 -0.43
N LEU A 97 18.86 -15.98 0.26
CA LEU A 97 17.79 -16.27 1.21
C LEU A 97 16.41 -16.48 0.55
N ALA A 98 16.25 -16.20 -0.74
CA ALA A 98 14.95 -16.17 -1.43
C ALA A 98 14.10 -17.46 -1.32
N HIS A 99 14.73 -18.59 -0.98
CA HIS A 99 14.07 -19.89 -0.80
C HIS A 99 13.54 -20.13 0.62
N LEU A 100 13.93 -19.31 1.59
CA LEU A 100 13.54 -19.45 2.99
C LEU A 100 12.19 -18.76 3.29
N PRO A 101 11.51 -19.12 4.39
CA PRO A 101 10.37 -18.37 4.89
C PRO A 101 10.72 -16.90 5.15
N LEU A 102 9.77 -15.99 4.89
CA LEU A 102 10.00 -14.54 5.03
C LEU A 102 10.52 -14.14 6.43
N SER A 103 10.04 -14.77 7.51
CA SER A 103 10.53 -14.52 8.87
C SER A 103 12.02 -14.81 9.01
N GLU A 104 12.49 -15.94 8.47
CA GLU A 104 13.92 -16.29 8.46
C GLU A 104 14.75 -15.34 7.61
N GLN A 105 14.21 -14.90 6.46
CA GLN A 105 14.88 -13.90 5.63
C GLN A 105 15.10 -12.59 6.39
N LEU A 106 14.05 -12.07 7.04
CA LEU A 106 14.11 -10.83 7.81
C LEU A 106 15.08 -10.94 8.99
N ILE A 107 15.02 -12.04 9.76
CA ILE A 107 15.96 -12.29 10.88
C ILE A 107 17.41 -12.27 10.37
N ALA A 108 17.69 -12.94 9.25
CA ALA A 108 19.03 -12.98 8.68
C ALA A 108 19.49 -11.59 8.19
N MET A 109 18.59 -10.81 7.59
CA MET A 109 18.89 -9.44 7.13
C MET A 109 19.19 -8.49 8.29
N ILE A 110 18.42 -8.54 9.39
CA ILE A 110 18.68 -7.74 10.60
C ILE A 110 20.04 -8.12 11.19
N ALA A 111 20.31 -9.42 11.36
CA ALA A 111 21.59 -9.89 11.88
C ALA A 111 22.77 -9.49 10.98
N PHE A 112 22.57 -9.40 9.67
CA PHE A 112 23.60 -9.01 8.71
C PHE A 112 24.09 -7.57 8.91
N GLN A 113 23.25 -6.66 9.44
CA GLN A 113 23.64 -5.27 9.73
C GLN A 113 24.87 -5.19 10.66
N GLN A 114 24.99 -6.11 11.62
CA GLN A 114 26.09 -6.15 12.60
C GLN A 114 27.47 -6.44 11.97
N ARG A 115 27.52 -6.90 10.71
CA ARG A 115 28.78 -7.09 9.99
C ARG A 115 29.38 -5.77 9.48
N TYR A 116 28.56 -4.73 9.34
CA TYR A 116 28.94 -3.45 8.75
C TYR A 116 28.88 -2.28 9.73
N PHE A 117 28.03 -2.39 10.77
CA PHE A 117 27.70 -1.27 11.64
C PHE A 117 27.77 -1.68 13.11
N ASN A 118 28.14 -0.72 13.96
CA ASN A 118 28.01 -0.86 15.40
C ASN A 118 26.57 -0.56 15.87
N ALA A 119 26.26 -0.81 17.14
CA ALA A 119 24.90 -0.65 17.68
C ALA A 119 24.34 0.79 17.51
N ALA A 120 25.16 1.82 17.73
CA ALA A 120 24.71 3.21 17.59
C ALA A 120 24.41 3.56 16.13
N GLU A 121 25.23 3.08 15.20
CA GLU A 121 24.99 3.23 13.76
C GLU A 121 23.76 2.45 13.29
N ILE A 122 23.51 1.26 13.85
CA ILE A 122 22.30 0.48 13.55
C ILE A 122 21.05 1.23 14.00
N THR A 123 21.06 1.77 15.22
CA THR A 123 19.95 2.62 15.70
C THR A 123 19.79 3.86 14.83
N LEU A 124 20.88 4.50 14.42
CA LEU A 124 20.82 5.70 13.59
C LEU A 124 20.27 5.42 12.17
N LEU A 125 20.59 4.27 11.58
CA LEU A 125 20.29 3.96 10.18
C LEU A 125 19.07 3.08 9.95
N PHE A 126 18.70 2.25 10.92
CA PHE A 126 17.74 1.15 10.72
C PHE A 126 16.70 1.03 11.84
N ASN A 127 16.61 1.96 12.80
CA ASN A 127 15.68 1.79 13.91
C ASN A 127 14.24 1.61 13.43
N ASP A 128 13.75 2.53 12.59
CA ASP A 128 12.38 2.48 12.06
C ASP A 128 12.15 1.20 11.23
N ASP A 129 13.09 0.83 10.36
CA ASP A 129 13.01 -0.39 9.54
C ASP A 129 13.01 -1.66 10.40
N ASN A 130 13.86 -1.71 11.43
CA ASN A 130 13.97 -2.87 12.31
C ASN A 130 12.72 -3.02 13.18
N GLU A 131 12.11 -1.93 13.65
CA GLU A 131 10.82 -1.97 14.35
C GLU A 131 9.73 -2.61 13.47
N TRP A 132 9.63 -2.19 12.21
CA TRP A 132 8.70 -2.77 11.24
C TRP A 132 8.97 -4.25 10.96
N GLN A 133 10.25 -4.62 10.80
CA GLN A 133 10.63 -6.01 10.55
C GLN A 133 10.37 -6.90 11.75
N HIS A 134 10.66 -6.44 12.98
CA HIS A 134 10.36 -7.17 14.20
C HIS A 134 8.84 -7.38 14.39
N TYR A 135 8.04 -6.34 14.16
CA TYR A 135 6.58 -6.48 14.14
C TYR A 135 6.12 -7.51 13.10
N THR A 136 6.69 -7.46 11.89
CA THR A 136 6.35 -8.39 10.81
C THR A 136 6.73 -9.83 11.16
N ILE A 137 7.92 -10.06 11.72
CA ILE A 137 8.38 -11.38 12.17
C ILE A 137 7.41 -11.95 13.21
N ALA A 138 7.10 -11.19 14.27
CA ALA A 138 6.20 -11.63 15.33
C ALA A 138 4.79 -11.95 14.78
N LYS A 139 4.28 -11.11 13.86
CA LYS A 139 3.00 -11.35 13.18
C LYS A 139 3.02 -12.64 12.35
N LEU A 140 4.10 -12.91 11.63
CA LEU A 140 4.23 -14.15 10.84
C LEU A 140 4.27 -15.38 11.75
N GLU A 141 5.02 -15.34 12.85
CA GLU A 141 5.12 -16.43 13.81
C GLU A 141 3.77 -16.79 14.43
N ILE A 142 2.98 -15.79 14.86
CA ILE A 142 1.63 -16.00 15.39
C ILE A 142 0.72 -16.67 14.34
N ASN A 143 0.74 -16.18 13.11
CA ASN A 143 -0.14 -16.68 12.05
C ASN A 143 0.21 -18.11 11.62
N GLN A 144 1.51 -18.43 11.55
CA GLN A 144 2.01 -19.75 11.15
C GLN A 144 1.92 -20.81 12.24
N ASN A 145 1.66 -20.41 13.49
CA ASN A 145 1.54 -21.35 14.60
C ASN A 145 0.23 -22.15 14.49
N ASN A 146 0.32 -23.42 14.08
CA ASN A 146 -0.83 -24.31 13.92
C ASN A 146 -1.27 -25.00 15.24
N HIS A 147 -0.64 -24.65 16.36
CA HIS A 147 -0.94 -25.23 17.69
C HIS A 147 -1.82 -24.34 18.57
N ILE A 148 -2.26 -23.19 18.08
CA ILE A 148 -3.12 -22.24 18.79
C ILE A 148 -4.43 -22.03 18.04
N SER A 149 -5.52 -21.80 18.79
CA SER A 149 -6.84 -21.54 18.19
C SER A 149 -6.90 -20.20 17.48
N ASP A 150 -7.88 -20.02 16.60
CA ASP A 150 -8.07 -18.77 15.88
C ASP A 150 -8.40 -17.60 16.82
N GLU A 151 -9.14 -17.85 17.91
CA GLU A 151 -9.43 -16.85 18.93
C GLU A 151 -8.15 -16.40 19.65
N LEU A 152 -7.28 -17.36 20.02
CA LEU A 152 -6.00 -17.04 20.65
C LEU A 152 -5.07 -16.31 19.68
N LYS A 153 -5.06 -16.68 18.39
CA LYS A 153 -4.32 -15.94 17.35
C LYS A 153 -4.79 -14.49 17.27
N GLN A 154 -6.10 -14.26 17.21
CA GLN A 154 -6.66 -12.90 17.15
C GLN A 154 -6.27 -12.07 18.37
N GLN A 155 -6.33 -12.65 19.57
CA GLN A 155 -5.93 -11.97 20.80
C GLN A 155 -4.43 -11.61 20.78
N LEU A 156 -3.56 -12.55 20.38
CA LEU A 156 -2.11 -12.31 20.30
C LEU A 156 -1.78 -11.23 19.27
N LEU A 157 -2.45 -11.21 18.12
CA LEU A 157 -2.27 -10.18 17.10
C LEU A 157 -2.72 -8.80 17.59
N SER A 158 -3.85 -8.73 18.30
CA SER A 158 -4.33 -7.48 18.89
C SER A 158 -3.38 -6.93 19.94
N ASN A 159 -2.85 -7.80 20.82
CA ASN A 159 -1.85 -7.41 21.81
C ASN A 159 -0.55 -6.95 21.14
N LEU A 160 -0.05 -7.70 20.16
CA LEU A 160 1.17 -7.36 19.41
C LEU A 160 1.05 -5.98 18.77
N GLU A 161 -0.10 -5.64 18.21
CA GLU A 161 -0.35 -4.33 17.62
C GLU A 161 -0.46 -3.21 18.66
N GLY A 162 -1.12 -3.47 19.79
CA GLY A 162 -1.25 -2.51 20.90
C GLY A 162 0.07 -2.15 21.58
N GLU A 163 1.09 -3.00 21.44
CA GLU A 163 2.46 -2.77 21.97
C GLU A 163 3.35 -1.97 21.00
N GLN A 164 2.90 -1.70 19.78
CA GLN A 164 3.71 -0.98 18.80
C GLN A 164 3.78 0.53 19.05
N PRO A 165 4.88 1.19 18.63
CA PRO A 165 4.96 2.65 18.63
C PRO A 165 3.83 3.31 17.84
N GLU A 166 3.46 4.53 18.23
CA GLU A 166 2.36 5.29 17.60
C GLU A 166 2.51 5.40 16.08
N ARG A 167 3.73 5.55 15.57
CA ARG A 167 4.00 5.60 14.13
C ARG A 167 3.47 4.34 13.41
N ILE A 168 3.75 3.15 13.95
CA ILE A 168 3.35 1.88 13.36
C ILE A 168 1.82 1.74 13.44
N THR A 169 1.23 2.02 14.61
CA THR A 169 -0.23 1.88 14.78
C THR A 169 -1.01 2.86 13.90
N GLN A 170 -0.53 4.11 13.75
CA GLN A 170 -1.13 5.09 12.83
C GLN A 170 -1.01 4.66 11.37
N ALA A 171 0.12 4.06 10.96
CA ALA A 171 0.30 3.55 9.61
C ALA A 171 -0.62 2.34 9.31
N LEU A 172 -0.93 1.53 10.31
CA LEU A 172 -1.82 0.37 10.18
C LEU A 172 -3.31 0.75 10.21
N LYS A 173 -3.66 1.87 10.84
CA LYS A 173 -5.05 2.31 11.04
C LYS A 173 -5.93 2.22 9.78
N PRO A 174 -5.52 2.71 8.59
CA PRO A 174 -6.37 2.60 7.40
C PRO A 174 -6.69 1.17 7.01
N SER A 175 -5.73 0.25 7.15
CA SER A 175 -5.95 -1.17 6.84
C SER A 175 -6.90 -1.81 7.85
N ASN A 176 -6.78 -1.44 9.13
CA ASN A 176 -7.65 -1.93 10.19
C ASN A 176 -9.07 -1.39 10.05
N ASP A 177 -9.24 -0.10 9.78
CA ASP A 177 -10.54 0.52 9.53
C ASP A 177 -11.26 -0.20 8.38
N LEU A 178 -10.54 -0.51 7.29
CA LEU A 178 -11.08 -1.29 6.17
C LEU A 178 -11.42 -2.73 6.56
N LYS A 179 -10.59 -3.38 7.38
CA LYS A 179 -10.89 -4.72 7.89
C LYS A 179 -12.15 -4.72 8.74
N ALA A 180 -12.28 -3.77 9.68
CA ALA A 180 -13.44 -3.61 10.53
C ALA A 180 -14.72 -3.42 9.69
N LEU A 181 -14.68 -2.54 8.68
CA LEU A 181 -15.81 -2.33 7.74
C LEU A 181 -16.23 -3.60 6.99
N ASN A 182 -15.30 -4.48 6.67
CA ASN A 182 -15.57 -5.71 5.92
C ASN A 182 -15.92 -6.91 6.81
N THR A 183 -15.76 -6.78 8.13
CA THR A 183 -15.99 -7.85 9.11
C THR A 183 -16.95 -7.39 10.19
N GLU A 184 -16.45 -6.82 11.28
CA GLU A 184 -17.19 -6.45 12.49
C GLU A 184 -18.33 -5.45 12.23
N LEU A 185 -18.12 -4.49 11.33
CA LEU A 185 -19.06 -3.42 10.99
C LEU A 185 -19.78 -3.65 9.67
N LYS A 186 -19.66 -4.84 9.08
CA LYS A 186 -20.29 -5.16 7.81
C LYS A 186 -21.81 -5.02 7.88
N ASP A 187 -22.43 -5.54 8.93
CA ASP A 187 -23.88 -5.46 9.11
C ASP A 187 -24.33 -4.03 9.38
N ALA A 188 -23.58 -3.27 10.19
CA ALA A 188 -23.83 -1.85 10.42
C ALA A 188 -23.82 -1.06 9.12
N LEU A 189 -22.83 -1.30 8.25
CA LEU A 189 -22.75 -0.68 6.94
C LEU A 189 -23.94 -1.06 6.06
N GLN A 190 -24.27 -2.35 5.96
CA GLN A 190 -25.39 -2.85 5.16
C GLN A 190 -26.76 -2.38 5.67
N GLN A 191 -26.90 -2.18 6.98
CA GLN A 191 -28.13 -1.65 7.59
C GLN A 191 -28.14 -0.12 7.64
N GLN A 192 -27.05 0.54 7.25
CA GLN A 192 -26.88 1.99 7.37
C GLN A 192 -27.05 2.48 8.81
N ASP A 193 -26.55 1.71 9.78
CA ASP A 193 -26.56 2.07 11.19
C ASP A 193 -25.57 3.21 11.45
N TYR A 194 -26.10 4.44 11.44
CA TYR A 194 -25.32 5.65 11.66
C TYR A 194 -24.62 5.65 13.02
N ASN A 195 -25.29 5.21 14.08
CA ASN A 195 -24.77 5.34 15.44
C ASN A 195 -23.56 4.43 15.62
N GLN A 196 -23.64 3.19 15.14
CA GLN A 196 -22.53 2.24 15.24
C GLN A 196 -21.34 2.69 14.38
N LEU A 197 -21.58 3.21 13.17
CA LEU A 197 -20.51 3.72 12.30
C LEU A 197 -19.88 5.02 12.82
N ALA A 198 -20.67 5.91 13.43
CA ALA A 198 -20.18 7.16 13.99
C ALA A 198 -19.40 6.95 15.28
N ALA A 199 -19.76 5.95 16.08
CA ALA A 199 -19.00 5.56 17.26
C ALA A 199 -17.58 5.11 16.90
N GLU A 200 -17.40 4.40 15.78
CA GLU A 200 -16.09 3.92 15.34
C GLU A 200 -15.29 4.98 14.57
N PHE A 201 -15.91 5.63 13.58
CA PHE A 201 -15.20 6.46 12.59
C PHE A 201 -15.51 7.96 12.68
N GLY A 202 -16.42 8.37 13.56
CA GLY A 202 -16.92 9.73 13.68
C GLY A 202 -18.02 10.09 12.66
N ASP A 203 -18.75 11.16 12.95
CA ASP A 203 -19.95 11.58 12.21
C ASP A 203 -19.73 11.79 10.70
N ALA A 204 -18.59 12.42 10.35
CA ALA A 204 -18.28 12.75 8.96
C ALA A 204 -18.03 11.48 8.12
N ALA A 205 -17.33 10.50 8.68
CA ALA A 205 -17.06 9.23 8.01
C ALA A 205 -18.34 8.39 7.91
N ALA A 206 -19.11 8.29 8.99
CA ALA A 206 -20.39 7.57 9.01
C ALA A 206 -21.35 8.10 7.93
N THR A 207 -21.47 9.42 7.80
CA THR A 207 -22.30 10.06 6.77
C THR A 207 -21.86 9.65 5.35
N ARG A 208 -20.55 9.70 5.07
CA ARG A 208 -19.99 9.30 3.76
C ARG A 208 -20.19 7.82 3.47
N LEU A 209 -20.02 6.96 4.48
CA LEU A 209 -20.21 5.51 4.36
C LEU A 209 -21.66 5.15 4.04
N ILE A 210 -22.63 5.79 4.72
CA ILE A 210 -24.06 5.58 4.43
C ILE A 210 -24.39 6.03 3.01
N ALA A 211 -23.93 7.22 2.60
CA ALA A 211 -24.16 7.72 1.25
C ALA A 211 -23.55 6.78 0.19
N LEU A 212 -22.34 6.28 0.43
CA LEU A 212 -21.70 5.29 -0.44
C LEU A 212 -22.53 4.00 -0.54
N GLU A 213 -23.08 3.51 0.57
CA GLU A 213 -23.89 2.30 0.57
C GLU A 213 -25.25 2.50 -0.13
N GLN A 214 -25.84 3.69 -0.03
CA GLN A 214 -27.02 4.05 -0.83
C GLN A 214 -26.72 4.02 -2.32
N GLN A 215 -25.61 4.62 -2.74
CA GLN A 215 -25.17 4.61 -4.14
C GLN A 215 -24.91 3.17 -4.64
N ARG A 216 -24.31 2.31 -3.80
CA ARG A 216 -24.09 0.89 -4.13
C ARG A 216 -25.40 0.15 -4.37
N ARG A 217 -26.39 0.31 -3.48
CA ARG A 217 -27.72 -0.31 -3.64
C ARG A 217 -28.47 0.17 -4.88
N GLN A 218 -28.42 1.47 -5.15
CA GLN A 218 -29.01 2.05 -6.37
C GLN A 218 -28.35 1.46 -7.62
N TRP A 219 -27.01 1.39 -7.65
CA TRP A 219 -26.26 0.79 -8.75
C TRP A 219 -26.60 -0.69 -8.95
N GLN A 220 -26.70 -1.46 -7.85
CA GLN A 220 -27.07 -2.87 -7.90
C GLN A 220 -28.47 -3.04 -8.49
N THR A 221 -29.44 -2.28 -8.01
CA THR A 221 -30.84 -2.33 -8.49
C THR A 221 -30.91 -2.00 -9.98
N LEU A 222 -30.25 -0.92 -10.42
CA LEU A 222 -30.17 -0.55 -11.83
C LEU A 222 -29.52 -1.66 -12.67
N SER A 223 -28.43 -2.24 -12.18
CA SER A 223 -27.73 -3.31 -12.89
C SER A 223 -28.58 -4.57 -13.06
N GLU A 224 -29.32 -4.96 -12.02
CA GLU A 224 -30.26 -6.08 -12.06
C GLU A 224 -31.39 -5.82 -13.06
N GLN A 225 -31.98 -4.61 -13.05
CA GLN A 225 -33.02 -4.21 -13.99
C GLN A 225 -32.53 -4.27 -15.44
N LEU A 226 -31.37 -3.68 -15.74
CA LEU A 226 -30.79 -3.71 -17.08
C LEU A 226 -30.47 -5.14 -17.53
N THR A 227 -29.93 -5.98 -16.64
CA THR A 227 -29.65 -7.39 -16.95
C THR A 227 -30.91 -8.16 -17.33
N GLN A 228 -32.02 -7.94 -16.62
CA GLN A 228 -33.30 -8.56 -16.96
C GLN A 228 -33.85 -8.08 -18.31
N GLN A 229 -33.78 -6.78 -18.59
CA GLN A 229 -34.21 -6.23 -19.87
C GLN A 229 -33.36 -6.75 -21.04
N ILE A 230 -32.04 -6.84 -20.86
CA ILE A 230 -31.12 -7.44 -21.84
C ILE A 230 -31.53 -8.89 -22.14
N LYS A 231 -31.84 -9.67 -21.12
CA LYS A 231 -32.32 -11.06 -21.29
C LYS A 231 -33.62 -11.11 -22.10
N GLN A 232 -34.56 -10.22 -21.83
CA GLN A 232 -35.82 -10.13 -22.60
C GLN A 232 -35.56 -9.74 -24.06
N LEU A 233 -34.68 -8.77 -24.32
CA LEU A 233 -34.30 -8.36 -25.67
C LEU A 233 -33.69 -9.51 -26.48
N LYS A 234 -32.81 -10.30 -25.86
CA LYS A 234 -32.22 -11.49 -26.50
C LYS A 234 -33.25 -12.60 -26.80
N GLN A 235 -34.35 -12.65 -26.06
CA GLN A 235 -35.42 -13.63 -26.29
C GLN A 235 -36.41 -13.22 -27.37
N HIS A 236 -36.64 -11.92 -27.57
CA HIS A 236 -37.68 -11.40 -28.46
C HIS A 236 -37.16 -10.95 -29.83
N TYR A 237 -35.85 -10.81 -30.00
CA TYR A 237 -35.25 -10.29 -31.23
C TYR A 237 -34.14 -11.21 -31.75
N GLU A 238 -33.95 -11.20 -33.07
CA GLU A 238 -32.80 -11.83 -33.73
C GLU A 238 -31.48 -11.23 -33.22
N PRO A 239 -30.37 -12.01 -33.19
CA PRO A 239 -29.12 -11.60 -32.53
C PRO A 239 -28.62 -10.19 -32.88
N GLN A 240 -28.59 -9.84 -34.17
CA GLN A 240 -28.14 -8.54 -34.63
C GLN A 240 -29.06 -7.39 -34.20
N GLN A 241 -30.38 -7.63 -34.14
CA GLN A 241 -31.37 -6.65 -33.67
C GLN A 241 -31.34 -6.51 -32.14
N ALA A 242 -31.12 -7.62 -31.42
CA ALA A 242 -30.97 -7.62 -29.98
C ALA A 242 -29.73 -6.81 -29.56
N GLU A 243 -28.58 -6.99 -30.22
CA GLU A 243 -27.35 -6.23 -29.95
C GLU A 243 -27.53 -4.71 -30.11
N GLN A 244 -28.21 -4.28 -31.17
CA GLN A 244 -28.52 -2.86 -31.40
C GLN A 244 -29.40 -2.30 -30.27
N LYS A 245 -30.46 -3.03 -29.89
CA LYS A 245 -31.38 -2.62 -28.82
C LYS A 245 -30.72 -2.62 -27.44
N ILE A 246 -29.84 -3.58 -27.15
CA ILE A 246 -29.05 -3.62 -25.92
C ILE A 246 -28.10 -2.41 -25.86
N THR A 247 -27.44 -2.09 -26.97
CA THR A 247 -26.53 -0.94 -27.03
C THR A 247 -27.28 0.36 -26.72
N GLN A 248 -28.44 0.56 -27.36
CA GLN A 248 -29.31 1.71 -27.11
C GLN A 248 -29.77 1.78 -25.65
N LEU A 249 -30.27 0.66 -25.10
CA LEU A 249 -30.69 0.58 -23.71
C LEU A 249 -29.58 1.01 -22.73
N LEU A 250 -28.36 0.53 -22.96
CA LEU A 250 -27.23 0.89 -22.11
C LEU A 250 -26.83 2.36 -22.26
N ASP A 251 -26.89 2.93 -23.46
CA ASP A 251 -26.56 4.34 -23.70
C ASP A 251 -27.62 5.30 -23.13
N GLU A 252 -28.88 4.87 -23.02
CA GLU A 252 -29.96 5.64 -22.40
C GLU A 252 -29.84 5.71 -20.88
N HIS A 253 -29.31 4.67 -20.23
CA HIS A 253 -29.30 4.56 -18.77
C HIS A 253 -27.92 4.75 -18.12
N LEU A 254 -26.82 4.59 -18.86
CA LEU A 254 -25.48 4.58 -18.30
C LEU A 254 -24.58 5.62 -18.97
N THR A 255 -23.80 6.32 -18.15
CA THR A 255 -22.65 7.08 -18.64
C THR A 255 -21.59 6.14 -19.22
N THR A 256 -20.65 6.68 -19.99
CA THR A 256 -19.54 5.89 -20.59
C THR A 256 -18.78 5.05 -19.56
N ASN A 257 -18.47 5.61 -18.38
CA ASN A 257 -17.75 4.88 -17.33
C ASN A 257 -18.63 3.82 -16.65
N GLN A 258 -19.91 4.11 -16.43
CA GLN A 258 -20.86 3.13 -15.92
C GLN A 258 -21.07 1.97 -16.88
N LYS A 259 -21.14 2.24 -18.20
CA LYS A 259 -21.24 1.20 -19.23
C LYS A 259 -20.02 0.29 -19.22
N ARG A 260 -18.80 0.84 -19.14
CA ARG A 260 -17.57 0.04 -18.98
C ARG A 260 -17.62 -0.85 -17.73
N ARG A 261 -17.97 -0.27 -16.58
CA ARG A 261 -18.10 -1.02 -15.32
C ARG A 261 -19.16 -2.12 -15.44
N PHE A 262 -20.32 -1.81 -16.00
CA PHE A 262 -21.42 -2.75 -16.19
C PHE A 262 -21.00 -3.93 -17.07
N LEU A 263 -20.37 -3.68 -18.22
CA LEU A 263 -19.96 -4.72 -19.16
C LEU A 263 -18.84 -5.63 -18.62
N VAL A 264 -17.99 -5.13 -17.71
CA VAL A 264 -16.99 -5.96 -17.01
C VAL A 264 -17.67 -6.92 -16.03
N LEU A 265 -18.72 -6.48 -15.34
CA LEU A 265 -19.42 -7.28 -14.34
C LEU A 265 -20.48 -8.21 -14.95
N TYR A 266 -21.09 -7.78 -16.07
CA TYR A 266 -22.16 -8.48 -16.77
C TYR A 266 -21.83 -8.56 -18.27
N PRO A 267 -20.92 -9.46 -18.68
CA PRO A 267 -20.56 -9.63 -20.09
C PRO A 267 -21.77 -10.00 -20.93
N LEU A 268 -21.83 -9.48 -22.17
CA LEU A 268 -22.95 -9.73 -23.09
C LEU A 268 -22.83 -11.06 -23.86
N HIS A 269 -21.80 -11.87 -23.61
CA HIS A 269 -21.53 -13.13 -24.29
C HIS A 269 -21.92 -14.33 -23.43
#